data_AF-A9XY36-F1
#
_entry.id   AF-A9XY36-F1
#
_cell.length_a   1.000
_cell.length_b   1.000
_cell.length_c   1.000
_cell.angle_alpha   90.00
_cell.angle_beta   90.00
_cell.angle_gamma   90.00
#
_symmetry.space_group_name_H-M   'P 1'
#
loop_
_entity.id
_entity.type
_entity.pdbx_description
1 polymer ?
#
loop_
_entity_poly.entity_id
_entity_poly.type
_entity_poly.pdbx_seq_one_letter_code
_entity_poly.pdbx_strand_id
1 'polypeptide(L)'
;KAFKDKVNVGSVIITKLDGHAKGGGALSAVAATNSPVIFIGIGEHIDDIEPFKTKPFISKLLGMGDIEGLMDKVNQLNLENNDELIDKIKHGQFTLRDMYE
;
A
#
# COMPACT_ATOMS: atom_id res chain seq x y z
N LYS A 1 1.13 -6.01 23.31
CA LYS A 1 0.48 -5.89 24.63
C LYS A 1 1.44 -5.36 25.70
N ALA A 2 2.48 -6.11 26.10
CA ALA A 2 3.43 -5.67 27.14
C ALA A 2 3.99 -4.24 26.97
N PHE A 3 4.35 -3.83 25.74
CA PHE A 3 4.79 -2.46 25.46
C PHE A 3 3.70 -1.41 25.72
N LYS A 4 2.46 -1.68 25.30
CA LYS A 4 1.30 -0.80 25.52
C LYS A 4 0.92 -0.70 27.00
N ASP A 5 1.11 -1.79 27.75
CA ASP A 5 0.83 -1.83 29.18
C ASP A 5 1.89 -1.06 29.99
N LYS A 6 3.13 -0.99 29.50
CA LYS A 6 4.23 -0.27 30.16
C LYS A 6 4.32 1.20 29.75
N VAL A 7 4.00 1.51 28.49
CA VAL A 7 4.11 2.84 27.89
C VAL A 7 2.89 3.08 27.01
N ASN A 8 2.35 4.30 27.01
CA ASN A 8 1.22 4.61 26.16
C ASN A 8 1.63 4.70 24.69
N VAL A 9 1.47 3.60 23.95
CA VAL A 9 1.70 3.55 22.50
C VAL A 9 0.53 4.19 21.77
N GLY A 10 0.76 5.26 21.01
CA GLY A 10 -0.29 5.97 20.26
C GLY A 10 -0.49 5.46 18.83
N SER A 11 0.56 4.94 18.19
CA SER A 11 0.52 4.48 16.80
C SER A 11 1.61 3.43 16.55
N VAL A 12 1.45 2.67 15.46
CA VAL A 12 2.38 1.61 15.05
C VAL A 12 2.88 1.88 13.63
N ILE A 13 4.14 1.55 13.38
CA ILE A 13 4.74 1.53 12.04
C ILE A 13 5.10 0.08 11.73
N ILE A 14 4.74 -0.40 10.55
CA ILE A 14 5.07 -1.77 10.09
C ILE A 14 6.25 -1.66 9.13
N THR A 15 7.34 -2.36 9.38
CA THR A 15 8.51 -2.35 8.50
C THR A 15 8.70 -3.69 7.79
N LYS A 16 9.57 -3.71 6.79
CA LYS A 16 9.96 -4.89 6.00
C LYS A 16 8.80 -5.55 5.24
N LEU A 17 7.91 -4.75 4.64
CA LEU A 17 6.82 -5.24 3.78
C LEU A 17 7.24 -5.50 2.33
N ASP A 18 8.51 -5.27 2.00
CA ASP A 18 9.17 -5.74 0.78
C ASP A 18 9.34 -7.26 0.73
N GLY A 19 9.37 -7.92 1.90
CA GLY A 19 9.50 -9.37 2.00
C GLY A 19 8.21 -10.15 1.71
N HIS A 20 8.33 -11.48 1.72
CA HIS A 20 7.19 -12.42 1.56
C HIS A 20 6.26 -12.51 2.77
N ALA A 21 6.50 -11.73 3.82
CA ALA A 21 5.70 -11.77 5.03
C ALA A 21 4.32 -11.13 4.78
N LYS A 22 3.25 -11.91 4.92
CA LYS A 22 1.85 -11.46 4.73
C LYS A 22 1.33 -10.47 5.79
N GLY A 23 2.21 -9.83 6.56
CA GLY A 23 1.81 -8.79 7.53
C GLY A 23 0.97 -9.26 8.73
N GLY A 24 0.85 -10.57 9.02
CA GLY A 24 0.01 -11.08 10.11
C GLY A 24 0.40 -10.57 11.52
N GLY A 25 1.69 -10.32 11.74
CA GLY A 25 2.19 -9.71 12.98
C GLY A 25 1.66 -8.28 13.18
N ALA A 26 1.42 -7.54 12.10
CA ALA A 26 0.86 -6.20 12.18
C ALA A 26 -0.60 -6.20 12.63
N LEU A 27 -1.42 -7.10 12.07
CA LEU A 27 -2.80 -7.30 12.53
C LEU A 27 -2.86 -7.64 14.02
N SER A 28 -1.94 -8.50 14.47
CA SER A 28 -1.83 -8.90 15.87
C SER A 28 -1.41 -7.73 16.77
N ALA A 29 -0.48 -6.88 16.30
CA ALA A 29 -0.05 -5.69 17.03
C ALA A 29 -1.19 -4.67 17.17
N VAL A 30 -1.95 -4.41 16.10
CA VAL A 30 -3.12 -3.52 16.14
C VAL A 30 -4.18 -4.06 17.09
N ALA A 31 -4.55 -5.34 16.97
CA ALA A 31 -5.55 -5.97 17.84
C ALA A 31 -5.12 -5.95 19.32
N ALA A 32 -3.84 -6.12 19.61
CA ALA A 32 -3.32 -6.17 20.98
C ALA A 32 -3.06 -4.79 21.60
N THR A 33 -2.92 -3.74 20.80
CA THR A 33 -2.58 -2.38 21.28
C THR A 33 -3.69 -1.36 21.07
N ASN A 34 -4.71 -1.69 20.28
CA ASN A 34 -5.78 -0.79 19.81
C ASN A 34 -5.25 0.53 19.23
N SER A 35 -4.02 0.50 18.68
CA SER A 35 -3.34 1.68 18.16
C SER A 35 -3.33 1.63 16.62
N PRO A 36 -3.65 2.73 15.93
CA PRO A 36 -3.66 2.76 14.47
C PRO A 36 -2.27 2.57 13.88
N VAL A 37 -2.22 1.99 12.68
CA VAL A 37 -1.01 1.96 11.85
C VAL A 37 -0.97 3.24 11.02
N ILE A 38 0.17 3.92 11.03
CA ILE A 38 0.33 5.21 10.34
C ILE A 38 1.25 5.13 9.13
N PHE A 39 2.29 4.28 9.17
CA PHE A 39 3.26 4.13 8.09
C PHE A 39 3.63 2.66 7.88
N ILE A 40 4.04 2.38 6.65
CA ILE A 40 4.62 1.11 6.23
C ILE A 40 6.00 1.33 5.58
N GLY A 41 6.94 0.44 5.90
CA GLY A 41 8.25 0.38 5.24
C GLY A 41 8.23 -0.70 4.17
N ILE A 42 8.50 -0.32 2.92
CA ILE A 42 8.45 -1.17 1.73
C ILE A 42 9.83 -1.46 1.14
N GLY A 43 10.90 -1.30 1.94
CA GLY A 43 12.27 -1.52 1.52
C GLY A 43 13.28 -1.05 2.57
N GLU A 44 14.53 -0.90 2.14
CA GLU A 44 15.68 -0.57 3.00
C GLU A 44 16.15 0.88 2.82
N HIS A 45 15.78 1.54 1.72
CA HIS A 45 16.16 2.92 1.46
C HIS A 45 15.37 3.90 2.34
N ILE A 46 15.91 5.11 2.49
CA ILE A 46 15.29 6.15 3.33
C ILE A 46 13.92 6.60 2.80
N ASP A 47 13.73 6.49 1.49
CA ASP A 47 12.50 6.86 0.79
C ASP A 47 11.48 5.72 0.74
N ASP A 48 11.83 4.51 1.22
CA ASP A 48 10.97 3.33 1.20
C ASP A 48 9.97 3.31 2.37
N ILE A 49 9.40 4.49 2.68
CA ILE A 49 8.39 4.67 3.73
C ILE A 49 7.14 5.32 3.14
N GLU A 50 6.00 4.65 3.29
CA GLU A 50 4.73 5.07 2.70
C GLU A 50 3.65 5.19 3.78
N PRO A 51 2.71 6.15 3.64
CA PRO A 51 1.56 6.26 4.52
C PRO A 51 0.67 5.01 4.41
N PHE A 52 0.20 4.52 5.56
CA PHE A 52 -0.61 3.31 5.59
C PHE A 52 -2.02 3.55 5.05
N LYS A 53 -2.39 2.81 3.98
CA LYS A 53 -3.75 2.74 3.46
C LYS A 53 -4.32 1.33 3.69
N THR A 54 -5.41 1.24 4.44
CA THR A 54 -5.98 -0.05 4.88
C THR A 54 -6.50 -0.89 3.71
N LYS A 55 -7.21 -0.28 2.76
CA LYS A 55 -7.80 -0.99 1.61
C LYS A 55 -6.74 -1.69 0.73
N PRO A 56 -5.70 -0.99 0.19
CA PRO A 56 -4.61 -1.61 -0.53
C PRO A 56 -3.92 -2.75 0.23
N PHE A 57 -3.66 -2.52 1.52
CA PHE A 57 -2.98 -3.51 2.36
C PHE A 57 -3.80 -4.81 2.50
N ILE A 58 -5.11 -4.70 2.72
CA ILE A 58 -6.00 -5.87 2.82
C ILE A 58 -6.15 -6.56 1.47
N SER A 59 -6.25 -5.80 0.37
CA SER A 59 -6.28 -6.36 -0.99
C SER A 59 -5.05 -7.25 -1.23
N LYS A 60 -3.85 -6.68 -1.00
CA LYS A 60 -2.57 -7.39 -1.15
C LYS A 60 -2.48 -8.63 -0.26
N LEU A 61 -2.99 -8.55 0.97
CA LEU A 61 -3.03 -9.67 1.93
C LEU A 61 -3.96 -10.80 1.45
N LEU A 62 -5.07 -10.45 0.81
CA LEU A 62 -6.03 -11.39 0.20
C LEU A 62 -5.57 -11.91 -1.18
N GLY A 63 -4.44 -11.42 -1.71
CA GLY A 63 -3.95 -11.77 -3.05
C GLY A 63 -4.74 -11.09 -4.18
N MET A 64 -5.61 -10.15 -3.83
CA MET A 64 -6.26 -9.24 -4.77
C MET A 64 -5.25 -8.12 -5.03
N GLY A 65 -4.85 -7.86 -6.28
CA GLY A 65 -3.86 -6.82 -6.57
C GLY A 65 -4.25 -5.43 -6.03
N ASP A 66 -3.34 -4.46 -6.11
CA ASP A 66 -3.59 -3.09 -5.66
C ASP A 66 -4.06 -2.20 -6.84
N ILE A 67 -5.36 -2.25 -7.13
CA ILE A 67 -5.96 -1.47 -8.22
C ILE A 67 -6.03 0.03 -7.85
N GLU A 68 -6.32 0.36 -6.58
CA GLU A 68 -6.36 1.75 -6.11
C GLU A 68 -4.95 2.38 -6.20
N GLY A 69 -3.89 1.68 -5.78
CA GLY A 69 -2.52 2.17 -5.87
C GLY A 69 -2.02 2.34 -7.30
N LEU A 70 -2.42 1.45 -8.23
CA LEU A 70 -2.16 1.62 -9.66
C LEU A 70 -2.78 2.94 -10.17
N MET A 71 -4.03 3.19 -9.78
CA MET A 71 -4.76 4.39 -10.20
C MET A 71 -4.13 5.68 -9.65
N ASP A 72 -3.70 5.66 -8.38
CA ASP A 72 -2.99 6.79 -7.77
C ASP A 72 -1.68 7.10 -8.51
N LYS A 73 -0.95 6.07 -8.96
CA LYS A 73 0.32 6.24 -9.69
C LYS A 73 0.11 6.78 -11.10
N VAL A 74 -0.96 6.35 -11.78
CA VAL A 74 -1.40 6.90 -13.08
C VAL A 74 -1.79 8.37 -12.94
N ASN A 75 -2.54 8.72 -11.89
CA ASN A 75 -2.92 10.10 -11.61
C ASN A 75 -1.71 10.99 -11.29
N GLN A 76 -0.74 10.50 -10.49
CA GLN A 76 0.49 11.25 -10.16
C GLN A 76 1.39 11.53 -11.38
N LEU A 77 1.33 10.68 -12.41
CA LEU A 77 2.08 10.87 -13.65
C LEU A 77 1.47 11.95 -14.57
N ASN A 78 0.44 12.67 -14.13
CA ASN A 78 -0.27 13.70 -14.93
C ASN A 78 -0.74 13.17 -16.30
N LEU A 79 -1.21 11.91 -16.35
CA LEU A 79 -1.95 11.37 -17.49
C LEU A 79 -3.37 11.96 -17.61
N GLU A 80 -3.65 13.09 -16.93
CA GLU A 80 -4.95 13.79 -16.87
C GLU A 80 -5.54 14.14 -18.25
N ASN A 81 -4.76 14.06 -19.33
CA ASN A 81 -5.22 14.31 -20.69
C ASN A 81 -5.71 13.07 -21.45
N ASN A 82 -5.76 11.88 -20.83
CA ASN A 82 -5.99 10.64 -21.58
C ASN A 82 -6.95 9.67 -20.88
N ASP A 83 -8.20 10.12 -20.68
CA ASP A 83 -9.32 9.27 -20.23
C ASP A 83 -9.46 7.98 -21.06
N GLU A 84 -9.14 8.04 -22.36
CA GLU A 84 -9.12 6.87 -23.24
C GLU A 84 -8.09 5.82 -22.81
N LEU A 85 -6.93 6.26 -22.32
CA LEU A 85 -5.84 5.40 -21.87
C LEU A 85 -6.21 4.71 -20.55
N ILE A 86 -6.92 5.43 -19.67
CA ILE A 86 -7.50 4.87 -18.45
C ILE A 86 -8.55 3.80 -18.79
N ASP A 87 -9.45 4.07 -19.74
CA ASP A 87 -10.47 3.10 -20.14
C ASP A 87 -9.87 1.88 -20.84
N LYS A 88 -8.84 2.05 -21.67
CA LYS A 88 -8.06 0.95 -22.24
C LYS A 88 -7.44 0.05 -21.17
N ILE A 89 -6.83 0.63 -20.14
CA ILE A 89 -6.25 -0.12 -19.01
C ILE A 89 -7.33 -0.90 -18.26
N LYS A 90 -8.49 -0.27 -17.97
CA LYS A 90 -9.61 -0.93 -17.29
C LYS A 90 -10.17 -2.12 -18.10
N HIS A 91 -10.23 -2.01 -19.43
CA HIS A 91 -10.72 -3.08 -20.31
C HIS A 91 -9.63 -4.09 -20.72
N GLY A 92 -8.40 -3.97 -20.19
CA GLY A 92 -7.29 -4.86 -20.52
C GLY A 92 -6.73 -4.69 -21.95
N GLN A 93 -7.07 -3.59 -22.63
CA GLN A 93 -6.63 -3.26 -23.98
C GLN A 93 -5.44 -2.28 -23.95
N PHE A 94 -4.40 -2.62 -23.19
CA PHE A 94 -3.19 -1.82 -23.10
C PHE A 94 -2.10 -2.41 -23.99
N THR A 95 -1.58 -1.65 -24.95
CA THR A 95 -0.55 -2.11 -25.89
C THR A 95 0.82 -1.51 -25.56
N LEU A 96 1.90 -2.12 -26.09
CA LEU A 96 3.25 -1.57 -25.96
C LEU A 96 3.42 -0.18 -26.59
N ARG A 97 2.57 0.18 -27.56
CA ARG A 97 2.58 1.50 -28.17
C ARG A 97 2.00 2.57 -27.22
N ASP A 98 0.94 2.24 -26.49
CA ASP A 98 0.36 3.13 -25.46
C ASP A 98 1.31 3.34 -24.27
N MET A 99 2.33 2.48 -24.09
CA MET A 99 3.37 2.63 -23.07
C MET A 99 4.56 3.52 -23.52
N TYR A 100 4.73 3.67 -24.83
CA TYR A 100 5.83 4.45 -25.42
C TYR A 100 5.44 5.91 -25.67
N GLU A 101 4.17 6.15 -25.96
CA GLU A 101 3.54 7.48 -26.07
C GLU A 101 3.31 8.10 -24.67
#